data_AF-A0A382N5S7-F1
#
_entry.id   AF-A0A382N5S7-F1
#
_cell.length_a   1.000
_cell.length_b   1.000
_cell.length_c   1.000
_cell.angle_alpha   90.00
_cell.angle_beta   90.00
_cell.angle_gamma   90.00
#
_symmetry.space_group_name_H-M   'P 1'
#
loop_
_entity.id
_entity.type
_entity.pdbx_description
1 polymer ?
#
loop_
_entity_poly.entity_id
_entity_poly.type
_entity_poly.pdbx_seq_one_letter_code
_entity_poly.pdbx_strand_id
1 'polypeptide(L)'
;NVILTDNGVEATINSITSNTVCTVTSALSGAVAAGNTYSLSGNTGAILYHGEDYQSGGPALTRYFTKPVNLATGFDARDLTVYFDAIRPNGSNLYVYYKILPGTADNARLDDQSWRLMVQETSDAQISDNQYQAFEFRTASGIAADSSSDTTDKFRMFAVKVVMATNDTTYVPTIKNFRAIALDA
;
A
#
# COMPACT_ATOMS: atom_id res chain seq x y z
N ASN A 1 6.86 4.91 17.50
CA ASN A 1 7.98 5.32 18.37
C ASN A 1 9.28 4.84 17.78
N VAL A 2 10.14 5.75 17.34
CA VAL A 2 11.51 5.40 17.00
C VAL A 2 12.30 5.46 18.32
N ILE A 3 12.76 4.31 18.79
CA ILE A 3 13.64 4.21 19.95
C ILE A 3 15.07 4.25 19.39
N LEU A 4 15.86 5.24 19.78
CA LEU A 4 17.30 5.24 19.54
C LEU A 4 18.04 4.84 20.82
N THR A 5 19.07 4.05 20.59
CA THR A 5 20.03 3.27 21.40
C THR A 5 20.18 3.39 22.92
N ASP A 6 19.48 4.27 23.64
CA ASP A 6 19.69 4.45 25.09
C ASP A 6 18.41 4.38 25.95
N ASN A 7 17.35 3.75 25.43
CA ASN A 7 16.09 3.46 26.16
C ASN A 7 15.34 4.67 26.77
N GLY A 8 15.82 5.90 26.54
CA GLY A 8 15.09 7.16 26.79
C GLY A 8 14.44 7.67 25.50
N VAL A 9 13.20 8.16 25.57
CA VAL A 9 12.53 8.79 24.41
C VAL A 9 13.03 10.23 24.29
N GLU A 10 14.04 10.47 23.46
CA GLU A 10 14.60 11.81 23.27
C GLU A 10 13.88 12.65 22.19
N ALA A 11 13.08 12.03 21.30
CA ALA A 11 12.27 12.75 20.33
C ALA A 11 11.03 11.97 19.84
N THR A 12 9.95 12.68 19.52
CA THR A 12 8.73 12.14 18.89
C THR A 12 8.62 12.64 17.45
N ILE A 13 8.53 11.73 16.48
CA ILE A 13 8.38 12.07 15.06
C ILE A 13 6.92 12.48 14.77
N ASN A 14 6.74 13.61 14.10
CA ASN A 14 5.44 14.14 13.71
C ASN A 14 4.93 13.52 12.41
N SER A 15 5.80 13.49 11.40
CA SER A 15 5.47 13.09 10.03
C SER A 15 6.75 12.79 9.25
N ILE A 16 6.64 11.84 8.32
CA ILE A 16 7.64 11.61 7.26
C ILE A 16 6.95 11.97 5.95
N THR A 17 7.40 13.05 5.32
CA THR A 17 6.76 13.63 4.14
C THR A 17 7.42 13.17 2.83
N SER A 18 8.65 12.65 2.92
CA SER A 18 9.36 11.95 1.84
C SER A 18 10.46 11.05 2.44
N ASN A 19 11.07 10.20 1.62
CA ASN A 19 12.25 9.39 2.00
C ASN A 19 13.51 10.21 2.34
N THR A 20 13.46 11.54 2.24
CA THR A 20 14.56 12.47 2.54
C THR A 20 14.23 13.48 3.64
N VAL A 21 12.97 13.56 4.07
CA VAL A 21 12.46 14.61 4.97
C VAL A 21 11.63 14.03 6.11
N CYS A 22 12.07 14.31 7.33
CA CYS A 22 11.36 13.99 8.58
C CYS A 22 11.09 15.26 9.38
N THR A 23 9.91 15.36 9.98
CA THR A 23 9.49 16.45 10.88
C THR A 23 9.30 15.93 12.30
N VAL A 24 9.84 16.62 13.29
CA VAL A 24 9.84 16.21 14.72
C VAL A 24 8.86 17.07 15.53
N THR A 25 7.99 16.45 16.34
CA THR A 25 6.96 17.15 17.16
C THR A 25 7.49 17.56 18.53
N SER A 26 8.39 16.78 19.11
CA SER A 26 9.03 17.08 20.39
C SER A 26 10.44 16.51 20.40
N ALA A 27 11.37 17.24 20.98
CA ALA A 27 12.74 16.79 21.16
C ALA A 27 13.30 17.38 22.45
N LEU A 28 14.07 16.56 23.17
CA LEU A 28 14.60 16.88 24.50
C LEU A 28 15.93 17.67 24.43
N SER A 29 16.55 17.76 23.26
CA SER A 29 17.84 18.44 23.03
C SER A 29 17.70 19.69 22.16
N GLY A 30 18.35 20.78 22.55
CA GLY A 30 18.35 22.08 21.85
C GLY A 30 18.95 22.06 20.43
N ALA A 31 19.54 20.95 19.98
CA ALA A 31 19.96 20.73 18.59
C ALA A 31 18.80 20.32 17.66
N VAL A 32 17.65 19.91 18.23
CA VAL A 32 16.48 19.44 17.50
C VAL A 32 15.24 20.19 18.03
N ALA A 33 14.89 21.33 17.44
CA ALA A 33 13.67 22.07 17.78
C ALA A 33 12.42 21.51 17.06
N ALA A 34 11.31 21.42 17.80
CA ALA A 34 10.01 20.98 17.28
C ALA A 34 9.56 21.80 16.06
N GLY A 35 8.93 21.14 15.08
CA GLY A 35 8.37 21.78 13.88
C GLY A 35 9.38 22.07 12.76
N ASN A 36 10.65 21.71 12.93
CA ASN A 36 11.65 21.84 11.87
C ASN A 36 11.72 20.60 10.96
N THR A 37 12.11 20.84 9.72
CA THR A 37 12.48 19.82 8.75
C THR A 37 13.96 19.51 8.87
N TYR A 38 14.29 18.24 9.14
CA TYR A 38 15.67 17.78 9.26
C TYR A 38 16.09 17.04 8.00
N SER A 39 17.24 17.43 7.45
CA SER A 39 17.91 16.69 6.39
C SER A 39 18.89 15.69 7.02
N LEU A 40 18.76 14.42 6.64
CA LEU A 40 19.70 13.37 7.05
C LEU A 40 21.03 13.61 6.32
N SER A 41 22.07 14.05 7.03
CA SER A 41 23.42 14.20 6.48
C SER A 41 24.48 13.82 7.51
N GLY A 42 25.45 13.01 7.09
CA GLY A 42 26.74 12.86 7.78
C GLY A 42 26.85 11.82 8.91
N ASN A 43 25.77 11.15 9.33
CA ASN A 43 25.84 10.02 10.26
C ASN A 43 25.14 8.80 9.64
N THR A 44 25.72 7.61 9.83
CA THR A 44 25.19 6.29 9.41
C THR A 44 23.96 5.92 10.25
N GLY A 45 22.89 6.72 10.20
CA GLY A 45 21.59 6.43 10.77
C GLY A 45 20.58 6.30 9.64
N ALA A 46 20.01 5.11 9.45
CA ALA A 46 18.98 4.88 8.46
C ALA A 46 17.59 5.01 9.12
N ILE A 47 16.73 5.86 8.57
CA ILE A 47 15.29 5.82 8.88
C ILE A 47 14.66 4.78 7.95
N LEU A 48 14.24 3.66 8.51
CA LEU A 48 13.50 2.64 7.77
C LEU A 48 12.00 2.92 7.92
N TYR A 49 11.39 3.42 6.85
CA TYR A 49 9.93 3.58 6.76
C TYR A 49 9.37 2.55 5.79
N HIS A 50 8.40 1.76 6.24
CA HIS A 50 7.70 0.80 5.43
C HIS A 50 6.30 1.34 5.11
N GLY A 51 6.11 1.74 3.85
CA GLY A 51 4.80 2.12 3.33
C GLY A 51 3.89 0.91 3.14
N GLU A 52 2.70 1.17 2.60
CA GLU A 52 1.77 0.11 2.20
C GLU A 52 2.29 -0.72 1.01
N ASP A 53 3.34 -0.29 0.34
CA ASP A 53 4.03 -0.98 -0.76
C ASP A 53 5.11 -1.97 -0.28
N TYR A 54 5.47 -1.98 1.00
CA TYR A 54 6.47 -2.91 1.51
C TYR A 54 5.95 -4.36 1.58
N GLN A 55 6.83 -5.37 1.59
CA GLN A 55 6.42 -6.78 1.63
C GLN A 55 5.48 -7.13 2.79
N SER A 56 5.59 -6.45 3.94
CA SER A 56 4.75 -6.72 5.10
C SER A 56 4.56 -5.46 5.95
N GLY A 57 3.51 -5.47 6.79
CA GLY A 57 3.18 -4.32 7.62
C GLY A 57 2.39 -3.25 6.87
N GLY A 58 2.84 -2.00 6.98
CA GLY A 58 2.15 -0.80 6.51
C GLY A 58 1.43 -0.05 7.65
N PRO A 59 1.38 1.29 7.59
CA PRO A 59 0.83 2.13 8.65
C PRO A 59 -0.70 2.17 8.71
N ALA A 60 -1.42 1.71 7.69
CA ALA A 60 -2.88 1.80 7.64
C ALA A 60 -3.53 0.98 8.76
N LEU A 61 -4.52 1.53 9.45
CA LEU A 61 -5.22 0.81 10.53
C LEU A 61 -6.26 -0.17 9.98
N THR A 62 -6.95 0.21 8.89
CA THR A 62 -8.03 -0.58 8.31
C THR A 62 -7.59 -1.18 6.98
N ARG A 63 -7.44 -2.51 6.98
CA ARG A 63 -6.97 -3.31 5.84
C ARG A 63 -7.82 -4.57 5.68
N TYR A 64 -8.20 -4.87 4.46
CA TYR A 64 -8.72 -6.18 4.07
C TYR A 64 -7.70 -6.89 3.19
N PHE A 65 -7.39 -8.15 3.50
CA PHE A 65 -6.47 -8.99 2.71
C PHE A 65 -7.22 -10.19 2.16
N THR A 66 -7.04 -10.47 0.88
CA THR A 66 -7.47 -11.76 0.33
C THR A 66 -6.49 -12.85 0.74
N LYS A 67 -6.96 -14.09 0.75
CA LYS A 67 -6.04 -15.24 0.68
C LYS A 67 -5.30 -15.21 -0.67
N PRO A 68 -4.07 -15.74 -0.75
CA PRO A 68 -3.42 -15.98 -2.01
C PRO A 68 -4.29 -16.85 -2.92
N VAL A 69 -4.39 -16.46 -4.20
CA VAL A 69 -5.11 -17.18 -5.23
C VAL A 69 -4.10 -17.79 -6.19
N ASN A 70 -4.11 -19.12 -6.28
CA ASN A 70 -3.36 -19.85 -7.30
C ASN A 70 -4.17 -19.91 -8.59
N LEU A 71 -3.54 -19.56 -9.70
CA LEU A 71 -4.12 -19.73 -11.01
C LEU A 71 -4.09 -21.20 -11.42
N ALA A 72 -4.98 -21.57 -12.33
CA ALA A 72 -5.06 -22.93 -12.85
C ALA A 72 -3.77 -23.30 -13.59
N THR A 73 -3.39 -24.57 -13.54
CA THR A 73 -2.22 -25.06 -14.27
C THR A 73 -2.35 -24.77 -15.76
N GLY A 74 -1.30 -24.18 -16.36
CA GLY A 74 -1.31 -23.78 -17.77
C GLY A 74 -1.96 -22.41 -18.05
N PHE A 75 -2.37 -21.67 -17.01
CA PHE A 75 -2.84 -20.30 -17.12
C PHE A 75 -1.95 -19.37 -16.29
N ASP A 76 -1.18 -18.51 -16.98
CA ASP A 76 -0.43 -17.43 -16.35
C ASP A 76 -1.00 -16.08 -16.83
N ALA A 77 -1.42 -15.25 -15.88
CA ALA A 77 -2.02 -13.95 -16.18
C ALA A 77 -0.95 -12.84 -16.30
N ARG A 78 -1.27 -11.75 -17.01
CA ARG A 78 -0.46 -10.52 -17.07
C ARG A 78 -1.08 -9.38 -16.32
N ASP A 79 -2.41 -9.34 -16.28
CA ASP A 79 -3.18 -8.22 -15.74
C ASP A 79 -4.09 -8.69 -14.61
N LEU A 80 -4.47 -7.75 -13.75
CA LEU A 80 -5.37 -7.95 -12.63
C LEU A 80 -6.33 -6.75 -12.55
N THR A 81 -7.62 -7.04 -12.54
CA THR A 81 -8.65 -6.03 -12.29
C THR A 81 -9.45 -6.39 -11.04
N VAL A 82 -9.71 -5.40 -10.20
CA VAL A 82 -10.46 -5.53 -8.96
C VAL A 82 -11.71 -4.66 -9.03
N TYR A 83 -12.83 -5.25 -8.64
CA TYR A 83 -14.13 -4.61 -8.57
C TYR A 83 -14.72 -4.78 -7.17
N PHE A 84 -15.37 -3.74 -6.67
CA PHE A 84 -16.26 -3.83 -5.51
C PHE A 84 -17.21 -2.65 -5.52
N ASP A 85 -18.29 -2.74 -4.75
CA ASP A 85 -19.11 -1.58 -4.48
C ASP A 85 -18.68 -0.96 -3.15
N ALA A 86 -18.61 0.37 -3.07
CA ALA A 86 -18.24 1.06 -1.83
C ALA A 86 -19.13 2.25 -1.52
N ILE A 87 -19.30 2.51 -0.22
CA ILE A 87 -19.65 3.83 0.31
C ILE A 87 -18.30 4.49 0.65
N ARG A 88 -17.97 5.57 -0.04
CA ARG A 88 -16.75 6.37 0.17
C ARG A 88 -17.17 7.79 0.58
N PRO A 89 -17.29 8.07 1.89
CA PRO A 89 -17.61 9.40 2.38
C PRO A 89 -16.58 10.45 1.94
N ASN A 90 -16.96 11.72 1.95
CA ASN A 90 -16.02 12.81 1.70
C ASN A 90 -14.87 12.80 2.74
N GLY A 91 -13.64 13.07 2.32
CA GLY A 91 -12.46 13.00 3.20
C GLY A 91 -11.90 11.59 3.42
N SER A 92 -12.50 10.57 2.79
CA SER A 92 -12.04 9.19 2.83
C SER A 92 -11.49 8.72 1.49
N ASN A 93 -10.70 7.64 1.50
CA ASN A 93 -10.09 7.07 0.31
C ASN A 93 -9.99 5.54 0.36
N LEU A 94 -9.91 4.93 -0.82
CA LEU A 94 -9.81 3.50 -1.05
C LEU A 94 -8.57 3.25 -1.90
N TYR A 95 -7.57 2.58 -1.31
CA TYR A 95 -6.37 2.19 -2.03
C TYR A 95 -6.34 0.68 -2.18
N VAL A 96 -6.16 0.21 -3.40
CA VAL A 96 -6.05 -1.22 -3.68
C VAL A 96 -4.62 -1.54 -4.06
N TYR A 97 -4.05 -2.50 -3.34
CA TYR A 97 -2.72 -3.02 -3.59
C TYR A 97 -2.80 -4.48 -4.00
N TYR A 98 -1.81 -4.95 -4.74
CA TYR A 98 -1.69 -6.33 -5.12
C TYR A 98 -0.25 -6.84 -4.96
N LYS A 99 -0.12 -8.16 -4.83
CA LYS A 99 1.13 -8.89 -4.97
C LYS A 99 0.94 -9.97 -6.00
N ILE A 100 2.00 -10.29 -6.73
CA ILE A 100 2.04 -11.41 -7.68
C ILE A 100 3.22 -12.32 -7.39
N LEU A 101 3.09 -13.60 -7.72
CA LEU A 101 4.23 -14.51 -7.81
C LEU A 101 4.48 -14.83 -9.30
N PRO A 102 5.64 -14.45 -9.85
CA PRO A 102 5.96 -14.68 -11.25
C PRO A 102 5.91 -16.16 -11.66
N GLY A 103 5.51 -16.41 -12.91
CA GLY A 103 5.31 -17.74 -13.48
C GLY A 103 6.57 -18.61 -13.62
N THR A 104 7.75 -18.14 -13.24
CA THR A 104 9.03 -18.89 -13.38
C THR A 104 9.86 -18.95 -12.10
N ALA A 105 9.34 -18.45 -10.99
CA ALA A 105 10.12 -18.22 -9.78
C ALA A 105 10.03 -19.42 -8.81
N ASP A 106 10.78 -20.49 -9.09
CA ASP A 106 10.68 -21.76 -8.35
C ASP A 106 11.11 -21.67 -6.87
N ASN A 107 11.86 -20.63 -6.49
CA ASN A 107 12.30 -20.41 -5.10
C ASN A 107 11.67 -19.17 -4.43
N ALA A 108 10.79 -18.44 -5.12
CA ALA A 108 10.18 -17.24 -4.57
C ALA A 108 8.88 -17.57 -3.82
N ARG A 109 8.59 -16.80 -2.77
CA ARG A 109 7.32 -16.86 -2.04
C ARG A 109 6.54 -15.58 -2.29
N LEU A 110 5.22 -15.68 -2.36
CA LEU A 110 4.35 -14.51 -2.51
C LEU A 110 4.50 -13.54 -1.32
N ASP A 111 4.71 -14.06 -0.11
CA ASP A 111 4.86 -13.24 1.10
C ASP A 111 6.07 -12.30 1.04
N ASP A 112 7.14 -12.72 0.34
CA ASP A 112 8.39 -11.97 0.19
C ASP A 112 8.30 -10.90 -0.92
N GLN A 113 7.23 -10.92 -1.73
CA GLN A 113 7.02 -9.93 -2.80
C GLN A 113 6.53 -8.61 -2.22
N SER A 114 6.86 -7.48 -2.83
CA SER A 114 6.35 -6.16 -2.42
C SER A 114 4.91 -5.94 -2.89
N TRP A 115 4.11 -5.22 -2.10
CA TRP A 115 2.79 -4.76 -2.53
C TRP A 115 2.96 -3.67 -3.60
N ARG A 116 2.07 -3.65 -4.59
CA ARG A 116 2.05 -2.64 -5.66
C ARG A 116 0.69 -1.98 -5.69
N LEU A 117 0.66 -0.66 -5.83
CA LEU A 117 -0.59 0.11 -5.90
C LEU A 117 -1.27 -0.10 -7.26
N MET A 118 -2.58 -0.30 -7.25
CA MET A 118 -3.43 -0.33 -8.44
C MET A 118 -3.88 1.08 -8.80
N VAL A 119 -4.20 1.28 -10.08
CA VAL A 119 -4.79 2.52 -10.60
C VAL A 119 -6.30 2.42 -10.46
N GLN A 120 -6.94 3.45 -9.89
CA GLN A 120 -8.39 3.54 -9.90
C GLN A 120 -8.87 4.01 -11.29
N GLU A 121 -9.77 3.26 -11.89
CA GLU A 121 -10.34 3.59 -13.21
C GLU A 121 -11.60 4.46 -13.08
N THR A 122 -12.35 4.30 -11.99
CA THR A 122 -13.50 5.17 -11.69
C THR A 122 -13.03 6.56 -11.24
N SER A 123 -13.88 7.57 -11.41
CA SER A 123 -13.56 8.94 -10.98
C SER A 123 -13.25 9.03 -9.48
N ASP A 124 -12.18 9.71 -9.11
CA ASP A 124 -11.87 10.02 -7.70
C ASP A 124 -12.91 10.96 -7.07
N ALA A 125 -13.70 11.68 -7.88
CA ALA A 125 -14.83 12.47 -7.39
C ALA A 125 -16.05 11.61 -7.02
N GLN A 126 -15.98 10.29 -7.19
CA GLN A 126 -17.04 9.37 -6.76
C GLN A 126 -17.04 9.26 -5.23
N ILE A 127 -17.94 10.00 -4.60
CA ILE A 127 -18.17 10.05 -3.16
C ILE A 127 -19.63 9.74 -2.85
N SER A 128 -19.85 9.05 -1.74
CA SER A 128 -21.19 8.78 -1.21
C SER A 128 -21.15 8.50 0.28
N ASP A 129 -22.12 9.02 1.01
CA ASP A 129 -22.29 8.79 2.45
C ASP A 129 -23.30 7.67 2.76
N ASN A 130 -24.10 7.23 1.78
CA ASN A 130 -25.22 6.31 2.04
C ASN A 130 -25.55 5.34 0.90
N GLN A 131 -24.94 5.47 -0.28
CA GLN A 131 -25.18 4.59 -1.41
C GLN A 131 -23.90 3.90 -1.84
N TYR A 132 -24.00 2.60 -2.07
CA TYR A 132 -22.91 1.83 -2.64
C TYR A 132 -22.78 2.17 -4.13
N GLN A 133 -21.59 2.57 -4.54
CA GLN A 133 -21.23 2.84 -5.93
C GLN A 133 -20.15 1.87 -6.38
N ALA A 134 -20.15 1.48 -7.66
CA ALA A 134 -19.17 0.55 -8.20
C ALA A 134 -17.80 1.24 -8.36
N PHE A 135 -16.75 0.60 -7.88
CA PHE A 135 -15.36 1.00 -8.08
C PHE A 135 -14.61 -0.08 -8.86
N GLU A 136 -13.70 0.38 -9.71
CA GLU A 136 -12.82 -0.45 -10.52
C GLU A 136 -11.37 0.01 -10.34
N PHE A 137 -10.49 -0.97 -10.14
CA PHE A 137 -9.05 -0.78 -10.02
C PHE A 137 -8.31 -1.75 -10.92
N ARG A 138 -7.30 -1.27 -11.65
CA ARG A 138 -6.52 -2.08 -12.59
C ARG A 138 -5.02 -1.97 -12.34
N THR A 139 -4.26 -2.96 -12.79
CA THR A 139 -2.81 -2.81 -12.84
C THR A 139 -2.42 -1.68 -13.78
N ALA A 140 -1.29 -1.03 -13.50
CA ALA A 140 -0.81 0.07 -14.33
C ALA A 140 -0.54 -0.44 -15.76
N SER A 141 -1.13 0.22 -16.75
CA SER A 141 -0.98 -0.12 -18.17
C SER A 141 -1.40 -1.56 -18.53
N GLY A 142 -2.21 -2.23 -17.71
CA GLY A 142 -2.63 -3.62 -17.92
C GLY A 142 -1.51 -4.64 -17.76
N ILE A 143 -0.47 -4.32 -16.97
CA ILE A 143 0.62 -5.24 -16.64
C ILE A 143 0.85 -5.20 -15.12
N ALA A 144 0.67 -6.34 -14.47
CA ALA A 144 0.89 -6.54 -13.03
C ALA A 144 2.38 -6.60 -12.67
N ALA A 145 3.18 -7.12 -13.60
CA ALA A 145 4.61 -7.24 -13.40
C ALA A 145 5.34 -5.89 -13.49
N ASP A 146 6.35 -5.72 -12.65
CA ASP A 146 7.28 -4.61 -12.74
C ASP A 146 8.51 -5.08 -13.50
N SER A 147 8.70 -4.53 -14.70
CA SER A 147 9.82 -4.87 -15.60
C SER A 147 11.23 -4.67 -14.99
N SER A 148 11.34 -3.91 -13.90
CA SER A 148 12.62 -3.66 -13.23
C SER A 148 12.96 -4.69 -12.15
N SER A 149 11.95 -5.38 -11.60
CA SER A 149 12.11 -6.30 -10.47
C SER A 149 11.66 -7.74 -10.75
N ASP A 150 10.78 -7.95 -11.73
CA ASP A 150 10.26 -9.27 -12.08
C ASP A 150 10.97 -9.88 -13.29
N THR A 151 11.10 -11.21 -13.29
CA THR A 151 11.76 -11.97 -14.36
C THR A 151 10.88 -12.24 -15.58
N THR A 152 9.58 -11.99 -15.46
CA THR A 152 8.56 -12.23 -16.50
C THR A 152 7.41 -11.26 -16.30
N ASP A 153 6.66 -10.99 -17.37
CA ASP A 153 5.44 -10.19 -17.33
C ASP A 153 4.18 -10.98 -16.94
N LYS A 154 4.36 -12.26 -16.59
CA LYS A 154 3.32 -13.23 -16.27
C LYS A 154 3.38 -13.67 -14.80
N PHE A 155 2.23 -13.91 -14.19
CA PHE A 155 2.12 -14.42 -12.83
C PHE A 155 1.18 -15.61 -12.73
N ARG A 156 1.48 -16.50 -11.78
CA ARG A 156 0.72 -17.73 -11.49
C ARG A 156 -0.06 -17.67 -10.17
N MET A 157 0.21 -16.67 -9.34
CA MET A 157 -0.44 -16.47 -8.05
C MET A 157 -0.56 -14.97 -7.77
N PHE A 158 -1.64 -14.56 -7.11
CA PHE A 158 -1.77 -13.18 -6.64
C PHE A 158 -2.49 -13.08 -5.30
N ALA A 159 -2.35 -11.93 -4.64
CA ALA A 159 -3.19 -11.54 -3.52
C ALA A 159 -3.51 -10.04 -3.62
N VAL A 160 -4.63 -9.63 -3.04
CA VAL A 160 -5.10 -8.23 -3.03
C VAL A 160 -5.22 -7.74 -1.58
N LYS A 161 -4.83 -6.49 -1.36
CA LYS A 161 -5.02 -5.75 -0.13
C LYS A 161 -5.82 -4.49 -0.43
N VAL A 162 -6.91 -4.27 0.29
CA VAL A 162 -7.69 -3.03 0.23
C VAL A 162 -7.45 -2.23 1.52
N VAL A 163 -6.99 -1.00 1.37
CA VAL A 163 -6.79 -0.03 2.45
C VAL A 163 -7.93 0.97 2.42
N MET A 164 -8.62 1.12 3.55
CA MET A 164 -9.66 2.13 3.74
C MET A 164 -9.09 3.22 4.64
N ALA A 165 -8.89 4.41 4.07
CA ALA A 165 -8.31 5.56 4.75
C ALA A 165 -9.37 6.65 4.98
N THR A 166 -9.28 7.35 6.10
CA THR A 166 -10.13 8.51 6.39
C THR A 166 -9.39 9.46 7.32
N ASN A 167 -9.70 10.75 7.22
CA ASN A 167 -9.26 11.76 8.18
C ASN A 167 -10.19 11.88 9.40
N ASP A 168 -11.39 11.28 9.33
CA ASP A 168 -12.39 11.25 10.40
C ASP A 168 -12.92 9.84 10.60
N THR A 169 -12.67 9.27 11.78
CA THR A 169 -13.06 7.90 12.13
C THR A 169 -14.56 7.69 12.26
N THR A 170 -15.38 8.74 12.19
CA THR A 170 -16.84 8.64 12.10
C THR A 170 -17.33 8.44 10.66
N TYR A 171 -16.49 8.75 9.67
CA TYR A 171 -16.74 8.61 8.24
C TYR A 171 -15.78 7.58 7.63
N VAL A 172 -16.02 6.29 7.93
CA VAL A 172 -15.18 5.19 7.45
C VAL A 172 -15.74 4.60 6.16
N PRO A 173 -14.92 4.40 5.11
CA PRO A 173 -15.36 3.68 3.92
C PRO A 173 -15.85 2.27 4.25
N THR A 174 -16.83 1.78 3.49
CA THR A 174 -17.25 0.39 3.55
C THR A 174 -17.34 -0.20 2.16
N ILE A 175 -17.03 -1.49 2.02
CA ILE A 175 -17.03 -2.21 0.73
C ILE A 175 -17.92 -3.45 0.79
N LYS A 176 -18.45 -3.85 -0.36
CA LYS A 176 -19.16 -5.13 -0.57
C LYS A 176 -18.95 -5.65 -1.99
N ASN A 177 -19.40 -6.88 -2.25
CA ASN A 177 -19.38 -7.48 -3.59
C ASN A 177 -17.99 -7.51 -4.25
N PHE A 178 -16.96 -7.80 -3.45
CA PHE A 178 -15.56 -7.84 -3.89
C PHE A 178 -15.32 -8.95 -4.92
N ARG A 179 -14.62 -8.60 -6.00
CA ARG A 179 -14.20 -9.47 -7.09
C ARG A 179 -12.81 -9.07 -7.56
N ALA A 180 -11.97 -10.05 -7.85
CA ALA A 180 -10.66 -9.85 -8.47
C ALA A 180 -10.50 -10.84 -9.63
N ILE A 181 -10.06 -10.35 -10.78
CA ILE A 181 -10.02 -11.10 -12.04
C ILE A 181 -8.62 -10.98 -12.64
N ALA A 182 -7.93 -12.12 -12.77
CA ALA A 182 -6.65 -12.21 -13.44
C ALA A 182 -6.86 -12.48 -14.94
N LEU A 183 -6.15 -11.77 -15.81
CA LEU A 183 -6.35 -11.74 -17.25
C LEU A 183 -5.03 -12.03 -17.98
N ASP A 184 -5.09 -12.81 -19.06
CA ASP A 184 -3.91 -13.23 -19.85
C ASP A 184 -3.41 -12.10 -20.79
N ALA A 185 -4.35 -11.31 -21.32
CA ALA A 185 -4.20 -10.04 -22.04
C ALA A 185 -5.58 -9.39 -22.26
#